data_AF-C8XDW6-F1
#
_entry.id   AF-C8XDW6-F1
#
_cell.length_a   1.000
_cell.length_b   1.000
_cell.length_c   1.000
_cell.angle_alpha   90.00
_cell.angle_beta   90.00
_cell.angle_gamma   90.00
#
_symmetry.space_group_name_H-M   'P 1'
#
loop_
_entity.id
_entity.type
_entity.pdbx_description
1 polymer ?
#
loop_
_entity_poly.entity_id
_entity_poly.type
_entity_poly.pdbx_seq_one_letter_code
_entity_poly.pdbx_strand_id
1 'polypeptide(L)'
;MMITDKGVAVPDDMATVLEADQGALAAFQSLRPDDQQVYVKWVGAGHGADARKERLAGLGEHVKSYQRRPAEEHGSPHPLQDV
;
A
#
# COMPACT_ATOMS: atom_id res chain seq x y z
N MET A 1 -5.54 -11.44 -8.92
CA MET A 1 -5.12 -11.09 -7.55
C MET A 1 -3.65 -11.44 -7.43
N MET A 2 -2.81 -10.57 -6.88
CA MET A 2 -1.37 -10.79 -6.72
C MET A 2 -1.05 -11.22 -5.28
N ILE A 3 -0.07 -12.10 -5.09
CA ILE A 3 0.50 -12.41 -3.77
C ILE A 3 1.92 -11.84 -3.72
N THR A 4 2.23 -11.02 -2.72
CA THR A 4 3.59 -10.49 -2.54
C THR A 4 4.56 -11.58 -2.05
N ASP A 5 5.87 -11.36 -2.17
CA ASP A 5 6.90 -12.21 -1.54
C ASP A 5 6.73 -12.40 -0.02
N LYS A 6 5.96 -11.50 0.60
CA LYS A 6 5.64 -11.54 2.04
C LYS A 6 4.33 -12.29 2.34
N GLY A 7 3.69 -12.87 1.34
CA GLY A 7 2.44 -13.64 1.47
C GLY A 7 1.18 -12.78 1.58
N VAL A 8 1.24 -11.49 1.22
CA VAL A 8 0.09 -10.59 1.32
C VAL A 8 -0.72 -10.61 0.03
N ALA A 9 -2.01 -10.83 0.22
CA ALA A 9 -3.06 -10.79 -0.79
C ALA A 9 -3.33 -9.35 -1.27
N VAL A 10 -2.98 -9.04 -2.51
CA VAL A 10 -3.20 -7.73 -3.14
C VAL A 10 -4.30 -7.84 -4.21
N PRO A 11 -5.39 -7.04 -4.12
CA PRO A 11 -6.45 -6.97 -5.13
C PRO A 11 -5.93 -6.61 -6.53
N ASP A 12 -6.58 -7.09 -7.59
CA ASP A 12 -6.11 -6.93 -8.99
C ASP A 12 -5.90 -5.48 -9.44
N ASP A 13 -6.81 -4.59 -9.06
CA ASP A 13 -6.72 -3.17 -9.38
C ASP A 13 -5.58 -2.47 -8.63
N MET A 14 -5.34 -2.85 -7.38
CA MET A 14 -4.18 -2.40 -6.62
C MET A 14 -2.86 -2.94 -7.22
N ALA A 15 -2.84 -4.21 -7.61
CA ALA A 15 -1.69 -4.82 -8.28
C ALA A 15 -1.39 -4.10 -9.60
N THR A 16 -2.42 -3.83 -10.42
CA THR A 16 -2.29 -3.08 -11.68
C THR A 16 -1.63 -1.72 -11.47
N VAL A 17 -2.01 -0.98 -10.42
CA VAL A 17 -1.41 0.32 -10.09
C VAL A 17 0.05 0.18 -9.65
N LEU A 18 0.36 -0.81 -8.82
CA LEU A 18 1.72 -1.05 -8.37
C LEU A 18 2.62 -1.48 -9.54
N GLU A 19 2.16 -2.40 -10.38
CA GLU A 19 2.92 -2.89 -11.55
C GLU A 19 3.17 -1.79 -12.59
N ALA A 20 2.27 -0.81 -12.70
CA ALA A 20 2.44 0.36 -13.56
C ALA A 20 3.58 1.30 -13.10
N ASP A 21 3.99 1.26 -11.83
CA ASP A 21 5.12 2.01 -11.27
C ASP A 21 6.07 1.07 -10.53
N GLN A 22 7.13 0.64 -11.23
CA GLN A 22 8.13 -0.28 -10.69
C GLN A 22 8.80 0.22 -9.40
N GLY A 23 8.91 1.55 -9.21
CA GLY A 23 9.43 2.13 -7.97
C GLY A 23 8.44 1.97 -6.81
N ALA A 24 7.14 2.13 -7.08
CA ALA A 24 6.09 1.88 -6.10
C ALA A 24 5.98 0.38 -5.75
N LEU A 25 6.07 -0.51 -6.75
CA LEU A 25 6.06 -1.95 -6.52
C LEU A 25 7.23 -2.40 -5.64
N ALA A 26 8.45 -1.96 -5.96
CA ALA A 26 9.63 -2.29 -5.17
C ALA A 26 9.56 -1.74 -3.74
N ALA A 27 9.07 -0.50 -3.59
CA ALA A 27 8.82 0.10 -2.28
C ALA A 27 7.78 -0.70 -1.49
N PHE A 28 6.68 -1.13 -2.13
CA PHE A 28 5.63 -1.92 -1.51
C PHE A 28 6.12 -3.31 -1.07
N GLN A 29 6.86 -4.00 -1.94
CA GLN A 29 7.44 -5.32 -1.64
C GLN A 29 8.48 -5.26 -0.51
N SER A 30 9.16 -4.13 -0.34
CA SER A 30 10.11 -3.90 0.74
C SER A 30 9.44 -3.67 2.11
N LEU A 31 8.13 -3.37 2.13
CA LEU A 31 7.37 -3.24 3.37
C LEU A 31 7.23 -4.57 4.11
N ARG A 32 6.95 -4.47 5.42
CA ARG A 32 6.56 -5.64 6.22
C ARG A 32 5.17 -6.14 5.80
N PRO A 33 4.87 -7.43 6.03
CA PRO A 33 3.53 -7.96 5.74
C PRO A 33 2.40 -7.16 6.43
N ASP A 34 2.59 -6.72 7.67
CA ASP A 34 1.60 -5.92 8.40
C ASP A 34 1.33 -4.57 7.74
N ASP A 35 2.37 -3.88 7.28
CA ASP A 35 2.23 -2.58 6.59
C ASP A 35 1.53 -2.77 5.23
N GLN A 36 1.87 -3.83 4.49
CA GLN A 36 1.19 -4.17 3.23
C GLN A 36 -0.31 -4.43 3.46
N GLN A 37 -0.66 -5.12 4.56
CA GLN A 37 -2.06 -5.35 4.94
C GLN A 37 -2.79 -4.05 5.27
N VAL A 38 -2.13 -3.06 5.87
CA VAL A 38 -2.73 -1.74 6.11
C VAL A 38 -3.09 -1.07 4.79
N TYR A 39 -2.22 -1.08 3.79
CA TYR A 39 -2.54 -0.52 2.47
C TYR A 39 -3.70 -1.26 1.78
N VAL A 40 -3.73 -2.59 1.83
CA VAL A 40 -4.83 -3.38 1.25
C VAL A 40 -6.15 -3.04 1.94
N LYS A 41 -6.16 -2.95 3.27
CA LYS A 41 -7.32 -2.53 4.06
C LYS A 41 -7.72 -1.10 3.74
N TRP A 42 -6.78 -0.18 3.66
CA TRP A 42 -7.05 1.22 3.32
C TRP A 42 -7.69 1.34 1.92
N VAL A 43 -7.16 0.68 0.90
CA VAL A 43 -7.78 0.65 -0.43
C VAL A 43 -9.17 -0.03 -0.40
N GLY A 44 -9.37 -1.02 0.48
CA GLY A 44 -10.64 -1.72 0.70
C GLY A 44 -11.68 -0.97 1.53
N ALA A 45 -11.27 -0.06 2.41
CA ALA A 45 -12.14 0.61 3.39
C ALA A 45 -12.93 1.80 2.81
N GLY A 46 -12.84 2.06 1.50
CA GLY A 46 -13.51 3.19 0.87
C GLY A 46 -14.99 2.90 0.69
N HIS A 47 -15.87 3.76 1.23
CA HIS A 47 -17.31 3.69 0.94
C HIS A 47 -17.57 4.24 -0.48
N GLY A 48 -17.49 3.36 -1.48
CA GLY A 48 -17.83 3.67 -2.88
C GLY A 48 -16.66 3.50 -3.85
N ALA A 49 -17.01 3.31 -5.12
CA ALA A 49 -16.02 3.09 -6.19
C ALA A 49 -15.10 4.31 -6.41
N ASP A 50 -15.58 5.53 -6.15
CA ASP A 50 -14.80 6.76 -6.30
C ASP A 50 -13.71 6.89 -5.22
N ALA A 51 -14.04 6.63 -3.96
CA ALA A 51 -13.05 6.63 -2.87
C ALA A 51 -11.94 5.59 -3.12
N ARG A 52 -12.30 4.42 -3.66
CA ARG A 52 -11.32 3.40 -4.05
C ARG A 52 -10.41 3.88 -5.17
N LYS A 53 -10.96 4.51 -6.21
CA LYS A 53 -10.18 5.09 -7.32
C LYS A 53 -9.21 6.17 -6.83
N GLU A 54 -9.64 7.06 -5.94
CA GLU A 54 -8.78 8.10 -5.37
C GLU A 54 -7.62 7.51 -4.56
N ARG A 55 -7.90 6.50 -3.72
CA ARG A 55 -6.86 5.80 -2.95
C ARG A 55 -5.87 5.07 -3.85
N LEU A 56 -6.37 4.43 -4.90
CA LEU A 56 -5.53 3.79 -5.92
C LEU A 56 -4.66 4.82 -6.66
N ALA A 57 -5.21 5.99 -7.02
CA ALA A 57 -4.44 7.05 -7.67
C ALA A 57 -3.29 7.59 -6.81
N GLY A 58 -3.48 7.68 -5.48
CA GLY A 58 -2.46 8.13 -4.54
C GLY A 58 -1.50 7.03 -4.04
N LEU A 59 -1.82 5.75 -4.26
CA LEU A 59 -1.13 4.61 -3.65
C LEU A 59 0.39 4.64 -3.86
N GLY A 60 0.83 4.86 -5.10
CA GLY A 60 2.26 4.84 -5.43
C GLY A 60 3.05 5.90 -4.67
N GLU A 61 2.49 7.11 -4.52
CA GLU A 61 3.14 8.18 -3.76
C GLU A 61 3.18 7.87 -2.26
N HIS A 62 2.08 7.37 -1.70
CA HIS A 62 2.02 7.00 -0.28
C HIS A 62 3.07 5.94 0.07
N VAL A 63 3.18 4.88 -0.74
CA VAL A 63 4.13 3.78 -0.50
C VAL A 63 5.58 4.27 -0.61
N LYS A 64 5.90 5.05 -1.66
CA LYS A 64 7.25 5.61 -1.84
C LYS A 64 7.62 6.58 -0.73
N SER A 65 6.68 7.40 -0.26
CA SER A 65 6.90 8.35 0.83
C SER A 65 7.17 7.63 2.16
N TYR A 66 6.40 6.57 2.45
CA TYR A 66 6.61 5.75 3.63
C TYR A 66 7.97 5.03 3.62
N GLN A 67 8.39 4.47 2.48
CA GLN A 67 9.72 3.85 2.34
C GLN A 67 10.88 4.86 2.54
N ARG A 68 10.71 6.13 2.14
CA ARG A 68 11.73 7.17 2.32
C ARG A 68 11.89 7.60 3.77
N ARG A 69 10.86 7.43 4.59
CA ARG A 69 11.03 7.60 6.04
C ARG A 69 11.97 6.47 6.47
N PRO A 70 13.10 6.76 7.13
CA PRO A 70 13.79 5.70 7.86
C PRO A 70 12.71 5.05 8.72
N ALA A 71 12.68 3.72 8.76
CA ALA A 71 11.79 2.98 9.64
C ALA A 71 12.22 3.28 11.08
N GLU A 72 11.98 4.52 11.53
CA GLU A 72 12.26 5.01 12.86
C GLU A 72 11.31 4.24 13.76
N GLU A 73 11.95 3.33 14.49
CA GLU A 73 11.51 2.83 15.78
C GLU A 73 10.19 2.06 15.73
N HIS A 74 10.31 0.73 15.60
CA HIS A 74 9.60 -0.35 16.32
C HIS A 74 8.15 -0.17 16.87
N GLY A 75 7.38 0.82 16.43
CA GLY A 75 6.10 1.21 17.04
C GLY A 75 5.38 2.41 16.42
N SER A 76 5.96 3.09 15.41
CA SER A 76 5.26 4.18 14.72
C SER A 76 4.06 3.65 13.92
N PRO A 77 2.83 4.14 14.17
CA PRO A 77 1.64 3.69 13.46
C PRO A 77 1.73 4.04 11.97
N HIS A 78 1.15 3.19 11.14
CA HIS A 78 1.10 3.46 9.70
C HIS A 78 0.27 4.74 9.48
N PRO A 79 0.68 5.70 8.62
CA PRO A 79 -0.07 6.94 8.39
C PRO A 79 -1.47 6.73 7.78
N LEU A 80 -1.80 5.49 7.42
CA LEU A 80 -3.10 5.08 6.88
C LEU A 80 -3.98 4.38 7.92
N GLN A 81 -3.50 4.22 9.16
CA GLN A 81 -4.21 3.53 10.23
C GLN A 81 -5.25 4.43 10.92
N ASP A 82 -5.08 5.76 10.85
CA ASP A 82 -5.94 6.78 11.47
C ASP A 82 -6.92 7.47 10.48
N VAL A 83 -7.02 6.98 9.24
CA VAL A 83 -7.79 7.57 8.12
C VAL A 83 -8.96 6.67 7.73
#